data_AF-A0A2A3D1D4-F1
#
_entry.id   AF-A0A2A3D1D4-F1
#
_cell.length_a   1.000
_cell.length_b   1.000
_cell.length_c   1.000
_cell.angle_alpha   90.00
_cell.angle_beta   90.00
_cell.angle_gamma   90.00
#
_symmetry.space_group_name_H-M   'P 1'
#
loop_
_entity.id
_entity.type
_entity.pdbx_description
1 polymer ?
#
loop_
_entity_poly.entity_id
_entity_poly.type
_entity_poly.pdbx_seq_one_letter_code
_entity_poly.pdbx_strand_id
1 'polypeptide(L)' 'MASIGQALLIKYGLGTQPSPERQQEWARLTRQYIKDGQPPDRAGENAAKVLFRDFHTRVYASEADTIEMLLREAGK' A
#
# COMPACT_ATOMS: atom_id res chain seq x y z
N MET A 1 8.07 -4.39 -14.82
CA MET A 1 7.62 -4.67 -13.43
C MET A 1 7.23 -3.34 -12.82
N ALA A 2 5.96 -3.17 -12.45
CA ALA A 2 5.52 -1.94 -11.78
C ALA A 2 6.14 -1.92 -10.38
N SER A 3 6.83 -0.83 -10.03
CA SER A 3 7.37 -0.67 -8.68
C SER A 3 6.22 -0.68 -7.66
N ILE A 4 6.45 -1.24 -6.47
CA ILE A 4 5.44 -1.24 -5.40
C ILE A 4 4.91 0.17 -5.12
N GLY A 5 5.73 1.21 -5.23
CA GLY A 5 5.27 2.60 -5.13
C GLY A 5 4.18 2.96 -6.15
N GLN A 6 4.33 2.55 -7.41
CA GLN A 6 3.31 2.80 -8.44
C GLN A 6 2.03 2.01 -8.14
N ALA A 7 2.17 0.76 -7.68
CA ALA A 7 1.03 -0.07 -7.37
C ALA A 7 0.28 0.42 -6.10
N LEU A 8 0.99 0.93 -5.10
CA LEU A 8 0.39 1.63 -3.93
C LEU A 8 -0.33 2.92 -4.34
N LEU A 9 0.27 3.69 -5.24
CA LEU A 9 -0.33 4.92 -5.77
C LEU A 9 -1.66 4.64 -6.46
N ILE A 10 -1.70 3.61 -7.31
CA ILE A 10 -2.93 3.21 -8.00
C ILE A 10 -3.95 2.67 -7.00
N LYS A 11 -3.54 1.73 -6.13
CA LYS A 11 -4.45 1.04 -5.19
C LYS A 11 -5.12 1.99 -4.20
N TYR A 12 -4.36 2.93 -3.66
CA TYR A 12 -4.82 3.83 -2.61
C TYR A 12 -5.12 5.25 -3.10
N GLY A 13 -5.08 5.48 -4.41
CA GLY A 13 -5.43 6.77 -4.96
C GLY A 13 -4.51 7.89 -4.48
N LEU A 14 -3.20 7.62 -4.38
CA LEU A 14 -2.24 8.60 -3.86
C LEU A 14 -1.95 9.68 -4.92
N GLY A 15 -1.73 10.91 -4.48
CA GLY A 15 -1.38 12.03 -5.35
C GLY A 15 0.07 11.97 -5.81
N THR A 16 0.94 11.38 -4.98
CA THR A 16 2.38 11.24 -5.25
C THR A 16 2.83 9.80 -5.01
N GLN A 17 3.79 9.33 -5.80
CA GLN A 17 4.36 8.01 -5.60
C GLN A 17 5.12 7.97 -4.26
N PRO A 18 4.83 7.02 -3.37
CA PRO A 18 5.54 6.87 -2.09
C PRO A 18 7.04 6.72 -2.29
N SER A 19 7.85 7.33 -1.42
CA SER A 19 9.30 7.08 -1.37
C SER A 19 9.59 5.63 -0.94
N PRO A 20 10.78 5.06 -1.25
CA PRO A 20 11.13 3.70 -0.83
C PRO A 20 10.97 3.46 0.67
N GLU A 21 11.34 4.44 1.50
CA GLU A 21 11.18 4.38 2.96
C GLU A 21 9.71 4.25 3.37
N ARG A 22 8.83 5.03 2.71
CA ARG A 22 7.39 4.97 2.95
C ARG A 22 6.76 3.66 2.46
N GLN A 23 7.28 3.09 1.38
CA GLN A 23 6.86 1.78 0.89
C GLN A 23 7.19 0.68 1.92
N GLN A 24 8.40 0.72 2.47
CA GLN A 24 8.83 -0.21 3.53
C GLN A 24 8.03 -0.04 4.81
N GLU A 25 7.79 1.20 5.25
CA GLU A 25 6.98 1.44 6.46
C GLU A 25 5.53 0.99 6.26
N TRP A 26 4.97 1.16 5.06
CA TRP A 26 3.64 0.62 4.72
C TRP A 26 3.62 -0.90 4.82
N ALA A 27 4.62 -1.58 4.28
CA ALA A 27 4.72 -3.03 4.37
C ALA A 27 4.87 -3.50 5.82
N ARG A 28 5.66 -2.77 6.64
CA ARG A 28 5.85 -3.05 8.07
C ARG A 28 4.55 -2.93 8.86
N LEU A 29 3.83 -1.82 8.70
CA LEU A 29 2.53 -1.60 9.37
C LEU A 29 1.46 -2.58 8.90
N THR A 30 1.41 -2.87 7.59
CA THR A 30 0.47 -3.84 7.03
C THR A 30 0.69 -5.22 7.64
N ARG A 31 1.95 -5.68 7.73
CA ARG A 31 2.28 -6.96 8.37
C ARG A 31 1.91 -6.98 9.86
N GLN A 32 2.11 -5.87 10.56
CA GLN A 32 1.71 -5.75 11.96
C GLN A 32 0.19 -5.90 12.11
N TYR A 33 -0.61 -5.18 11.32
CA TYR A 33 -2.07 -5.28 11.37
C TYR A 33 -2.60 -6.66 10.98
N ILE A 34 -1.97 -7.34 10.01
CA ILE A 34 -2.30 -8.73 9.68
C ILE A 34 -2.04 -9.63 10.89
N LYS A 35 -0.89 -9.45 11.56
CA LYS A 35 -0.54 -10.20 12.77
C LYS A 35 -1.51 -9.93 13.93
N ASP A 36 -2.06 -8.72 13.99
CA ASP A 36 -3.10 -8.32 14.95
C ASP A 36 -4.50 -8.86 14.59
N GLY A 37 -4.59 -9.69 13.54
CA GLY A 37 -5.82 -10.38 13.13
C GLY A 37 -6.67 -9.60 12.11
N GLN A 38 -6.17 -8.50 11.56
CA GLN A 38 -6.89 -7.79 10.49
C GLN A 38 -6.77 -8.53 9.15
N PRO A 39 -7.83 -8.52 8.32
CA PRO A 39 -7.75 -9.00 6.95
C PRO A 39 -6.69 -8.21 6.15
N PRO A 40 -5.91 -8.84 5.25
CA PRO A 40 -4.84 -8.19 4.50
C PRO A 40 -5.26 -6.90 3.78
N ASP A 41 -6.45 -6.88 3.16
CA ASP A 41 -6.98 -5.68 2.50
C ASP A 41 -7.21 -4.52 3.47
N ARG A 42 -7.84 -4.79 4.63
CA ARG A 42 -8.04 -3.78 5.67
C ARG A 42 -6.73 -3.33 6.30
N ALA A 43 -5.81 -4.25 6.53
CA ALA A 43 -4.49 -3.95 7.08
C ALA A 43 -3.72 -2.99 6.15
N GLY A 44 -3.71 -3.30 4.85
CA GLY A 44 -3.08 -2.45 3.83
C GLY A 44 -3.72 -1.07 3.76
N GLU A 45 -5.05 -1.01 3.75
CA GLU A 45 -5.81 0.24 3.72
C GLU A 45 -5.56 1.09 4.97
N ASN A 46 -5.56 0.48 6.16
CA ASN A 46 -5.29 1.17 7.43
C ASN A 46 -3.86 1.70 7.48
N ALA A 47 -2.87 0.90 7.04
CA ALA A 47 -1.49 1.36 6.94
C ALA A 47 -1.36 2.54 5.98
N ALA A 48 -2.05 2.50 4.84
CA ALA A 48 -2.05 3.57 3.85
C ALA A 48 -2.69 4.86 4.40
N LYS A 49 -3.83 4.77 5.10
CA LYS A 49 -4.49 5.91 5.76
C LYS A 49 -3.59 6.58 6.81
N VAL A 50 -2.80 5.79 7.54
CA VAL A 50 -1.90 6.31 8.57
C VAL A 50 -0.66 6.97 7.96
N LEU A 51 -0.11 6.40 6.88
CA LEU A 51 1.16 6.84 6.31
C LEU A 51 1.04 7.92 5.24
N PHE A 52 -0.02 7.89 4.44
CA PHE A 52 -0.20 8.75 3.28
C PHE A 52 -1.29 9.78 3.57
N ARG A 53 -0.89 11.06 3.66
CA ARG A 53 -1.84 12.17 3.87
C ARG A 53 -2.74 12.42 2.65
N ASP A 54 -2.28 11.99 1.48
CA ASP A 54 -2.95 12.09 0.19
C ASP A 54 -3.72 10.81 -0.18
N PHE A 55 -4.06 9.99 0.81
CA PHE A 55 -4.90 8.81 0.65
C PHE A 55 -6.25 9.16 -0.03
N HIS A 56 -6.62 8.42 -1.07
CA HIS A 56 -7.83 8.64 -1.88
C HIS A 56 -8.00 10.05 -2.47
N THR A 57 -6.89 10.75 -2.72
CA THR A 57 -6.95 12.04 -3.42
C THR A 57 -7.20 11.90 -4.92
N ARG A 58 -6.93 10.72 -5.49
CA ARG A 58 -7.13 10.41 -6.91
C ARG A 58 -7.86 9.08 -7.09
N VAL A 59 -8.65 8.98 -8.16
CA VAL A 59 -9.26 7.73 -8.59
C VAL A 59 -8.53 7.28 -9.85
N TYR A 60 -7.81 6.15 -9.76
CA TYR A 60 -7.12 5.55 -10.90
C TYR A 60 -8.01 4.47 -11.51
N ALA A 61 -8.16 4.48 -12.84
CA ALA A 61 -9.03 3.56 -13.57
C ALA A 61 -8.45 2.13 -13.74
N SER A 62 -7.48 1.73 -12.92
CA SER A 62 -6.76 0.47 -13.08
C SER A 62 -7.05 -0.48 -11.91
N GLU A 63 -7.29 -1.75 -12.22
CA GLU A 63 -7.31 -2.84 -11.23
C GLU A 63 -5.92 -2.90 -10.58
N ALA A 64 -5.78 -2.34 -9.38
CA ALA A 64 -4.55 -2.44 -8.64
C ALA A 64 -4.33 -3.90 -8.20
N ASP A 65 -3.09 -4.38 -8.32
CA ASP A 65 -2.68 -5.71 -7.88
C ASP A 65 -3.20 -6.05 -6.47
N THR A 66 -3.41 -7.33 -6.18
CA THR A 66 -3.84 -7.80 -4.86
C THR A 66 -2.79 -7.44 -3.80
N ILE A 67 -3.23 -7.25 -2.54
CA ILE A 67 -2.32 -6.90 -1.43
C ILE A 67 -1.18 -7.91 -1.27
N GLU A 68 -1.44 -9.19 -1.52
CA GLU A 68 -0.42 -10.24 -1.42
C GLU A 68 0.73 -10.04 -2.41
N MET A 69 0.41 -9.57 -3.62
CA MET A 69 1.42 -9.26 -4.64
C MET A 69 2.25 -8.04 -4.24
N LEU A 70 1.61 -7.01 -3.68
CA LEU A 70 2.30 -5.84 -3.14
C LEU A 70 3.25 -6.20 -1.99
N LEU A 71 2.80 -7.03 -1.06
CA LEU A 71 3.61 -7.45 0.10
C LEU A 71 4.83 -8.29 -0.30
N ARG A 72 4.72 -9.12 -1.35
CA ARG A 72 5.84 -9.88 -1.91
C ARG A 72 6.90 -8.97 -2.53
N GLU A 73 6.48 -7.99 -3.33
CA GLU A 73 7.41 -7.05 -3.96
C GLU A 73 8.08 -6.10 -2.95
N ALA A 74 7.42 -5.79 -1.83
CA ALA A 74 8.00 -4.97 -0.76
C ALA A 74 9.12 -5.65 0.03
N GLY A 75 9.16 -6.98 0.01
CA GLY A 75 10.04 -7.80 0.86
C GLY A 75 11.29 -8.31 0.16
N LYS A 76 11.49 -7.97 -1.12
CA LYS A 76 12.74 -8.18 -1.85
C LYS A 76 13.72 -7.05 -1.56
#